data_AF-A0A496D3I4-F1
#
_entry.id   AF-A0A496D3I4-F1
#
_cell.length_a   1.000
_cell.length_b   1.000
_cell.length_c   1.000
_cell.angle_alpha   90.00
_cell.angle_beta   90.00
_cell.angle_gamma   90.00
#
_symmetry.space_group_name_H-M   'P 1'
#
loop_
_entity.id
_entity.type
_entity.pdbx_description
1 polymer ?
#
loop_
_entity_poly.entity_id
_entity_poly.type
_entity_poly.pdbx_seq_one_letter_code
_entity_poly.pdbx_strand_id
1 'polypeptide(L)' 'MKNKISVTKIKKGLSALHVNYGSFCIISKINDLTVEIHIHYISWIRDDIETVLNFLRENYGIEERLNNNYLITER' A
#
# COMPACT_ATOMS: atom_id res chain seq x y z
N MET A 1 -17.59 -8.99 13.98
CA MET A 1 -16.41 -9.63 13.36
C MET A 1 -15.64 -8.54 12.63
N LYS A 2 -14.34 -8.37 12.91
CA LYS A 2 -13.52 -7.47 12.10
C LYS A 2 -13.37 -8.08 10.70
N ASN A 3 -13.56 -7.27 9.66
CA ASN A 3 -13.36 -7.75 8.30
C ASN A 3 -11.86 -8.02 8.10
N LYS A 4 -11.52 -9.21 7.57
CA LYS A 4 -10.13 -9.53 7.25
C LYS A 4 -9.63 -8.57 6.18
N ILE A 5 -8.41 -8.09 6.33
CA ILE A 5 -7.77 -7.30 5.27
C ILE A 5 -7.43 -8.21 4.09
N SER A 6 -7.71 -7.75 2.88
CA SER A 6 -7.47 -8.52 1.65
C SER A 6 -6.37 -7.85 0.83
N VAL A 7 -5.19 -8.50 0.76
CA VAL A 7 -4.10 -8.09 -0.13
C VAL A 7 -4.58 -8.01 -1.58
N THR A 8 -5.44 -8.94 -2.00
CA THR A 8 -6.02 -8.94 -3.35
C THR A 8 -6.84 -7.68 -3.63
N LYS A 9 -7.61 -7.20 -2.64
CA LYS A 9 -8.39 -5.95 -2.76
C LYS A 9 -7.46 -4.74 -2.92
N ILE A 10 -6.39 -4.67 -2.13
CA ILE A 10 -5.39 -3.60 -2.23
C ILE A 10 -4.74 -3.61 -3.62
N LYS A 11 -4.22 -4.76 -4.06
CA LYS A 11 -3.59 -4.92 -5.38
C LYS A 11 -4.52 -4.53 -6.52
N LYS A 12 -5.79 -4.93 -6.46
CA LYS A 12 -6.79 -4.57 -7.48
C LYS A 12 -7.02 -3.05 -7.54
N GLY A 13 -7.09 -2.39 -6.39
CA GLY A 13 -7.19 -0.93 -6.32
C GLY A 13 -5.97 -0.23 -6.91
N LEU A 14 -4.77 -0.68 -6.57
CA LEU A 14 -3.52 -0.14 -7.12
C LEU A 14 -3.39 -0.37 -8.64
N SER A 15 -3.78 -1.54 -9.14
CA SER A 15 -3.83 -1.82 -10.58
C SER A 15 -4.77 -0.89 -11.35
N ALA A 16 -5.78 -0.31 -10.70
CA ALA A 16 -6.71 0.63 -11.32
C ALA A 16 -6.14 2.06 -11.44
N LEU A 17 -5.02 2.37 -10.78
CA LEU A 17 -4.35 3.67 -10.86
C LEU A 17 -3.54 3.84 -12.15
N HIS A 18 -3.38 2.78 -12.95
CA HIS A 18 -2.56 2.76 -14.17
C HIS A 18 -1.08 3.15 -13.95
N VAL A 19 -0.58 3.06 -12.72
CA VAL A 19 0.85 3.19 -12.38
C VAL A 19 1.50 1.82 -12.24
N ASN A 20 2.80 1.71 -12.53
CA ASN A 20 3.53 0.44 -12.40
C ASN A 20 3.93 0.15 -10.94
N TYR A 21 2.96 0.13 -10.03
CA TYR A 21 3.25 -0.08 -8.60
C TYR A 21 4.04 -1.36 -8.34
N GLY A 22 3.86 -2.41 -9.17
CA GLY A 22 4.56 -3.68 -9.02
C GLY A 22 6.09 -3.58 -9.11
N SER A 23 6.65 -2.51 -9.69
CA SER A 23 8.09 -2.32 -9.77
C SER A 23 8.71 -1.63 -8.55
N PHE A 24 7.90 -1.04 -7.67
CA PHE A 24 8.39 -0.24 -6.54
C PHE A 24 7.64 -0.44 -5.22
N CYS A 25 6.52 -1.17 -5.22
CA CYS A 25 5.67 -1.40 -4.05
C CYS A 25 5.59 -2.90 -3.74
N ILE A 26 6.12 -3.29 -2.58
CA ILE A 26 6.06 -4.66 -2.06
C ILE A 26 4.94 -4.72 -1.03
N ILE A 27 3.98 -5.63 -1.21
CA ILE A 27 2.81 -5.78 -0.34
C ILE A 27 2.84 -7.16 0.31
N SER A 28 2.95 -7.18 1.64
CA SER A 28 3.13 -8.38 2.45
C SER A 28 2.05 -8.49 3.51
N LYS A 29 1.41 -9.65 3.64
CA LYS A 29 0.44 -9.90 4.72
C LYS A 29 1.19 -10.29 5.98
N ILE A 30 1.04 -9.52 7.06
CA ILE A 30 1.59 -9.89 8.39
C ILE A 30 0.63 -10.87 9.08
N ASN A 31 -0.67 -10.54 9.11
CA ASN A 31 -1.71 -11.37 9.70
C ASN A 31 -3.08 -11.08 9.06
N ASP A 32 -4.16 -11.67 9.57
CA ASP A 32 -5.52 -11.50 9.01
C ASP A 32 -6.08 -10.07 9.07
N LEU A 33 -5.48 -9.19 9.86
CA LEU A 33 -5.92 -7.80 10.08
C LEU A 33 -4.87 -6.77 9.64
N THR A 34 -3.62 -7.18 9.41
CA THR A 34 -2.51 -6.26 9.13
C THR A 34 -1.77 -6.63 7.84
N VAL A 35 -1.58 -5.62 6.97
CA VAL A 35 -0.74 -5.67 5.77
C VAL A 35 0.37 -4.65 5.90
N GLU A 36 1.58 -5.04 5.50
CA GLU A 36 2.72 -4.15 5.33
C GLU A 36 2.92 -3.83 3.85
N ILE A 37 3.26 -2.57 3.58
CA ILE A 37 3.59 -2.06 2.26
C ILE A 37 4.95 -1.39 2.36
N HIS A 38 5.94 -1.89 1.62
CA HIS A 38 7.23 -1.25 1.46
C HIS A 38 7.30 -0.55 0.11
N ILE A 39 7.67 0.74 0.10
CA ILE A 39 7.85 1.52 -1.12
C ILE A 39 9.33 1.81 -1.34
N HIS A 40 9.87 1.27 -2.43
CA HIS A 40 11.19 1.62 -2.92
C HIS A 40 11.13 3.01 -3.55
N TYR A 41 11.66 4.01 -2.84
CA TYR A 41 11.70 5.37 -3.35
C TYR A 41 12.77 5.50 -4.43
N ILE A 42 12.37 5.94 -5.62
CA ILE A 42 13.28 6.27 -6.72
C ILE A 42 12.79 7.58 -7.37
N SER A 43 13.70 8.55 -7.54
CA SER A 43 13.35 9.93 -7.90
C SER A 43 12.55 10.08 -9.19
N TRP A 44 12.86 9.27 -10.21
CA TRP A 44 12.20 9.27 -11.52
C TRP A 44 10.74 8.76 -11.54
N ILE A 45 10.25 8.14 -10.46
CA ILE A 45 8.88 7.63 -10.32
C ILE A 45 8.19 8.27 -9.11
N ARG A 46 8.65 9.46 -8.70
CA ARG A 46 8.12 10.18 -7.54
C ARG A 46 6.61 10.40 -7.64
N ASP A 47 6.12 10.79 -8.81
CA ASP A 47 4.70 11.08 -9.03
C ASP A 47 3.84 9.80 -8.94
N ASP A 48 4.37 8.68 -9.43
CA ASP A 48 3.72 7.37 -9.30
C ASP A 48 3.67 6.92 -7.82
N ILE A 49 4.74 7.14 -7.08
CA ILE A 49 4.81 6.86 -5.64
C ILE A 49 3.79 7.72 -4.88
N GLU A 50 3.71 9.01 -5.19
CA GLU A 50 2.75 9.93 -4.59
C GLU A 50 1.30 9.52 -4.91
N THR A 51 1.03 9.10 -6.14
CA THR A 51 -0.27 8.56 -6.57
C THR A 51 -0.66 7.32 -5.76
N VAL A 52 0.27 6.37 -5.57
CA VAL A 52 0.05 5.18 -4.74
C VAL A 52 -0.22 5.57 -3.29
N LEU A 53 0.59 6.45 -2.70
CA LEU A 53 0.43 6.87 -1.31
C LEU A 53 -0.91 7.59 -1.07
N ASN A 54 -1.33 8.45 -1.99
CA ASN A 54 -2.60 9.15 -1.89
C ASN A 54 -3.77 8.18 -1.96
N PHE A 55 -3.77 7.26 -2.93
CA PHE A 55 -4.78 6.19 -2.98
C PHE A 55 -4.84 5.39 -1.68
N LEU A 56 -3.67 5.02 -1.12
CA LEU A 56 -3.61 4.27 0.12
C LEU A 56 -4.20 5.05 1.30
N ARG A 57 -3.87 6.34 1.45
CA ARG A 57 -4.39 7.21 2.53
C ARG A 57 -5.90 7.46 2.42
N GLU A 58 -6.42 7.60 1.22
CA GLU A 58 -7.86 7.85 0.99
C GLU A 58 -8.72 6.61 1.23
N ASN A 59 -8.20 5.43 0.89
CA ASN A 59 -8.97 4.18 0.95
C ASN A 59 -8.69 3.36 2.22
N TYR A 60 -7.57 3.62 2.89
CA TYR A 60 -7.12 2.85 4.03
C TYR A 60 -6.51 3.76 5.11
N GLY A 61 -6.70 3.39 6.38
CA GLY A 61 -5.96 3.99 7.48
C GLY A 61 -4.53 3.46 7.49
N ILE A 62 -3.60 4.19 6.87
CA ILE A 62 -2.18 3.81 6.82
C ILE A 62 -1.37 4.48 7.92
N GLU A 63 -0.46 3.74 8.54
CA GLU A 63 0.54 4.24 9.47
C GLU A 63 1.92 4.18 8.81
N GLU A 64 2.60 5.32 8.70
CA GLU A 64 3.97 5.39 8.21
C GLU A 64 4.96 4.93 9.29
N ARG A 65 5.88 4.06 8.88
CA ARG A 65 7.01 3.53 9.67
C ARG A 65 8.32 4.02 9.06
N LEU A 66 9.43 3.67 9.70
CA LEU A 66 10.77 3.96 9.18
C LEU A 66 11.01 3.26 7.84
N ASN A 67 11.91 3.82 7.03
CA ASN A 67 12.40 3.24 5.77
C ASN A 67 11.30 2.96 4.72
N ASN A 68 10.34 3.87 4.56
CA ASN A 68 9.25 3.77 3.58
C ASN A 68 8.38 2.52 3.75
N ASN A 69 8.27 2.01 4.99
CA ASN A 69 7.30 0.99 5.34
C ASN A 69 6.00 1.65 5.79
N TYR A 70 4.87 1.09 5.37
CA TYR A 70 3.53 1.54 5.74
C TYR A 70 2.73 0.34 6.23
N LEU A 71 1.95 0.53 7.29
CA LEU A 71 1.06 -0.51 7.81
C LEU A 71 -0.40 -0.12 7.57
N ILE A 72 -1.18 -1.10 7.10
CA ILE A 72 -2.63 -1.01 7.05
C ILE A 72 -3.18 -1.99 8.07
N THR A 73 -3.99 -1.50 9.01
CA THR A 73 -4.61 -2.33 10.05
C THR A 73 -6.12 -2.12 10.09
N GLU A 74 -6.88 -3.20 9.87
CA GLU A 74 -8.34 -3.21 10.02
C GLU A 74 -8.71 -3.13 11.51
N ARG A 75 -9.56 -2.16 11.87
CA ARG A 75 -9.98 -1.91 13.25
C ARG A 75 -11.27 -2.62 13.64
#